data_AF-A0AAE2MHI5-F1
#
_entry.id   AF-A0AAE2MHI5-F1
#
_cell.length_a   1.000
_cell.length_b   1.000
_cell.length_c   1.000
_cell.angle_alpha   90.00
_cell.angle_beta   90.00
_cell.angle_gamma   90.00
#
_symmetry.space_group_name_H-M   'P 1'
#
loop_
_entity.id
_entity.type
_entity.pdbx_description
1 polymer ?
#
loop_
_entity_poly.entity_id
_entity_poly.type
_entity_poly.pdbx_seq_one_letter_code
_entity_poly.pdbx_strand_id
1 'polypeptide(L)' 'MIDFYHKLGGGLRDAGWMRENMPKNRLAILPDLTHYETFASPLMANMATTFLDGGGKAPNWAEQVGK' A
#
# COMPACT_ATOMS: atom_id res chain seq x y z
N MET A 1 -3.24 -1.68 -20.24
CA MET A 1 -2.68 -1.68 -18.86
C MET A 1 -3.15 -0.47 -18.05
N ILE A 2 -3.13 0.75 -18.64
CA ILE A 2 -3.63 1.98 -18.00
C ILE A 2 -5.11 1.89 -17.62
N ASP A 3 -5.99 1.45 -18.52
CA ASP A 3 -7.44 1.35 -18.23
C ASP A 3 -7.76 0.38 -17.09
N PHE A 4 -7.01 -0.71 -16.97
CA PHE A 4 -7.16 -1.66 -15.87
C PHE A 4 -6.73 -1.01 -14.54
N TYR A 5 -5.62 -0.28 -14.52
CA TYR A 5 -5.17 0.46 -13.34
C TYR A 5 -6.16 1.54 -12.91
N HIS A 6 -6.73 2.28 -13.87
CA HIS A 6 -7.80 3.25 -13.63
C HIS A 6 -9.05 2.61 -13.02
N LYS A 7 -9.47 1.44 -13.50
CA LYS A 7 -10.61 0.69 -12.93
C LYS A 7 -10.40 0.26 -11.49
N LEU A 8 -9.14 0.10 -11.06
CA LEU A 8 -8.78 -0.15 -9.66
C LEU A 8 -8.63 1.13 -8.83
N GLY A 9 -8.95 2.29 -9.40
CA GLY A 9 -8.84 3.60 -8.75
C GLY A 9 -7.43 4.21 -8.80
N GLY A 10 -6.49 3.58 -9.49
CA GLY A 10 -5.12 4.08 -9.62
C GLY A 10 -5.01 5.20 -10.64
N GLY A 11 -4.14 6.19 -10.40
CA GLY A 11 -3.76 7.21 -11.40
C GLY A 11 -4.83 8.24 -11.76
N LEU A 12 -6.01 8.18 -11.14
CA LEU A 12 -7.11 9.12 -11.43
C LEU A 12 -6.91 10.49 -10.76
N ARG A 13 -6.33 10.51 -9.56
CA ARG A 13 -6.11 11.71 -8.73
C ARG A 13 -4.88 11.51 -7.85
N ASP A 14 -4.24 12.60 -7.45
CA ASP A 14 -3.26 12.59 -6.36
C ASP A 14 -3.95 12.20 -5.04
N ALA A 15 -3.26 11.44 -4.18
CA ALA A 15 -3.82 10.90 -2.94
C ALA A 15 -4.24 12.00 -1.93
N GLY A 16 -3.64 13.19 -2.02
CA GLY A 16 -3.89 14.32 -1.14
C GLY A 16 -3.17 14.20 0.21
N TRP A 17 -2.94 15.35 0.85
CA TRP A 17 -2.24 15.44 2.14
C TRP A 17 -2.99 14.77 3.29
N MET A 18 -4.32 14.74 3.21
CA MET A 18 -5.20 14.09 4.18
C MET A 18 -5.62 12.69 3.72
N ARG A 19 -5.00 12.17 2.64
CA ARG A 19 -5.26 10.84 2.06
C ARG A 19 -6.68 10.70 1.49
N GLU A 20 -7.35 11.80 1.21
CA GLU A 20 -8.76 11.89 0.80
C GLU A 20 -9.06 11.18 -0.53
N ASN A 21 -8.07 11.05 -1.41
CA ASN A 21 -8.21 10.36 -2.69
C ASN A 21 -7.34 9.09 -2.76
N MET A 22 -6.73 8.66 -1.65
CA MET A 22 -5.87 7.50 -1.65
C MET A 22 -6.71 6.24 -1.98
N PRO A 23 -6.35 5.45 -3.02
CA PRO A 23 -7.17 4.31 -3.41
C PRO A 23 -7.11 3.21 -2.35
N LYS A 24 -7.82 2.09 -2.49
CA LYS A 24 -7.77 1.00 -1.47
C LYS A 24 -6.57 0.07 -1.64
N ASN A 25 -6.06 -0.08 -2.86
CA ASN A 25 -4.89 -0.90 -3.15
C ASN A 25 -3.61 -0.28 -2.56
N ARG A 26 -2.71 -1.12 -2.06
CA ARG A 26 -1.41 -0.72 -1.48
C ARG A 26 -0.31 -1.59 -2.10
N LEU A 27 0.90 -1.05 -2.17
CA LEU A 27 2.08 -1.77 -2.64
C LEU A 27 3.06 -1.94 -1.47
N ALA A 28 3.57 -3.15 -1.30
CA ALA A 28 4.70 -3.43 -0.43
C ALA A 28 5.81 -4.07 -1.30
N ILE A 29 7.02 -3.53 -1.20
CA ILE A 29 8.21 -4.11 -1.82
C ILE A 29 8.98 -4.81 -0.71
N LEU A 30 9.21 -6.11 -0.85
CA LEU A 30 10.01 -6.88 0.08
C LEU A 30 11.47 -6.87 -0.39
N PRO A 31 12.42 -6.39 0.43
CA PRO A 31 13.81 -6.29 0.01
C PRO A 31 14.45 -7.67 -0.10
N ASP A 32 15.43 -7.80 -1.00
CA ASP A 32 16.31 -8.97 -1.12
C ASP A 32 15.58 -10.30 -1.38
N LEU A 33 14.43 -10.26 -2.06
CA LEU A 33 13.70 -11.45 -2.49
C LEU A 33 13.44 -11.41 -3.99
N THR A 34 13.58 -12.56 -4.62
CA THR A 34 13.10 -12.84 -5.97
C THR A 34 11.71 -13.48 -5.92
N HIS A 35 11.15 -13.72 -7.11
CA HIS A 35 9.89 -14.45 -7.26
C HIS A 35 9.95 -15.87 -6.66
N TYR A 36 11.13 -16.49 -6.60
CA TYR A 36 11.28 -17.90 -6.23
C TYR A 36 11.29 -18.15 -4.72
N GLU A 37 11.71 -17.19 -3.90
CA GLU A 37 11.71 -17.33 -2.44
C GLU A 37 10.68 -16.45 -1.73
N THR A 38 10.08 -15.47 -2.43
CA THR A 38 9.11 -14.54 -1.83
C THR A 38 7.97 -15.27 -1.11
N PHE A 39 7.38 -16.32 -1.71
CA PHE A 39 6.22 -17.00 -1.12
C PHE A 39 6.54 -17.76 0.17
N ALA A 40 7.80 -18.17 0.38
CA ALA A 40 8.25 -18.86 1.57
C ALA A 40 8.86 -17.92 2.62
N SER A 41 9.11 -16.66 2.25
CA SER A 41 9.70 -15.69 3.17
C SER A 41 8.74 -15.32 4.29
N PRO A 42 9.19 -15.31 5.57
CA PRO A 42 8.40 -14.78 6.68
C PRO A 42 7.96 -13.32 6.48
N LEU A 43 8.71 -12.54 5.69
CA LEU A 43 8.34 -11.16 5.34
C LEU A 43 7.04 -11.11 4.54
N MET A 44 6.79 -12.10 3.68
CA MET A 44 5.55 -12.19 2.92
C MET A 44 4.35 -12.44 3.83
N ALA A 45 4.46 -13.38 4.77
CA ALA A 45 3.39 -13.64 5.74
C ALA A 45 3.10 -12.40 6.60
N ASN A 46 4.13 -11.75 7.14
CA ASN A 46 3.97 -10.54 7.96
C ASN A 46 3.27 -9.40 7.19
N MET A 47 3.68 -9.17 5.93
CA MET A 47 3.06 -8.14 5.11
C MET A 47 1.64 -8.51 4.68
N ALA A 48 1.38 -9.77 4.31
CA ALA A 48 0.03 -10.22 3.95
C ALA A 48 -0.96 -10.02 5.11
N THR A 49 -0.60 -10.41 6.33
CA THR A 49 -1.42 -10.21 7.53
C THR A 49 -1.74 -8.74 7.75
N THR A 50 -0.75 -7.84 7.58
CA THR A 50 -0.98 -6.38 7.71
C THR A 50 -2.06 -5.88 6.76
N PHE A 51 -2.16 -6.42 5.55
CA PHE A 51 -3.19 -6.03 4.57
C PHE A 51 -4.55 -6.64 4.92
N LEU A 52 -4.57 -7.90 5.34
CA LEU A 52 -5.81 -8.61 5.72
C LEU A 52 -6.46 -8.00 6.96
N ASP A 53 -5.66 -7.53 7.91
CA ASP A 53 -6.13 -6.88 9.14
C ASP A 53 -6.56 -5.41 8.93
N GLY A 54 -6.67 -4.94 7.68
CA GLY A 54 -7.18 -3.60 7.37
C GLY A 54 -6.11 -2.54 7.08
N GLY A 55 -4.85 -2.93 6.92
CA GLY A 55 -3.81 -2.09 6.33
C GLY A 55 -3.19 -1.02 7.24
N GLY A 56 -2.01 -0.53 6.82
CA GLY A 56 -1.08 0.25 7.63
C GLY A 56 -1.63 1.55 8.25
N LYS A 57 -1.37 1.71 9.56
CA LYS A 57 -1.72 2.86 10.40
C LYS A 57 -0.79 4.06 10.20
N ALA A 58 -0.32 4.28 8.97
CA ALA A 58 0.57 5.39 8.69
C ALA A 58 -0.18 6.71 8.90
N PRO A 59 0.34 7.63 9.73
CA PRO A 59 -0.32 8.89 10.00
C PRO A 59 -0.43 9.73 8.72
N ASN A 60 -1.51 10.49 8.59
CA ASN A 60 -1.64 11.51 7.55
C ASN A 60 -0.72 12.71 7.86
N TRP A 61 -0.62 13.66 6.92
CA TRP A 61 0.28 14.79 7.08
C TRP A 61 -0.01 15.62 8.35
N ALA A 62 -1.29 15.90 8.64
CA ALA A 62 -1.68 16.69 9.82
C ALA A 62 -1.27 16.00 11.14
N GLU A 63 -1.42 14.69 11.21
CA GLU A 63 -0.98 13.88 12.35
C GLU A 63 0.54 13.86 12.51
N GLN A 64 1.30 13.94 11.40
CA GLN A 64 2.77 13.94 11.42
C GLN A 64 3.36 15.28 11.88
N VAL A 65 2.76 16.40 11.48
CA VAL A 65 3.31 17.74 11.76
C VAL A 65 2.78 18.37 13.04
N GLY A 66 1.77 17.77 13.68
CA GLY A 66 1.35 18.10 15.04
C GLY A 66 0.80 19.52 15.21
N LYS A 67 -0.53 19.61 15.21
CA LYS A 67 -1.24 20.38 16.24
C LYS A 67 -1.84 19.39 17.22
#